data_AF-A0A7C4UCI5-F1
#
_entry.id   AF-A0A7C4UCI5-F1
#
_cell.length_a   1.000
_cell.length_b   1.000
_cell.length_c   1.000
_cell.angle_alpha   90.00
_cell.angle_beta   90.00
_cell.angle_gamma   90.00
#
_symmetry.space_group_name_H-M   'P 1'
#
loop_
_entity.id
_entity.type
_entity.pdbx_description
1 polymer ?
#
loop_
_entity_poly.entity_id
_entity_poly.type
_entity_poly.pdbx_seq_one_letter_code
_entity_poly.pdbx_strand_id
1 'polypeptide(L)'
;MAKNRSDAGPMTARRSARLYQLLLLLSKGPQTREFLLRKLRMLPRGFYRDLQTLRQLRVGFVLADHHYRLTERFETAIARLPFPDPLLNWHEALQLSRGRGPAPKKMKERIRQLTALH
;
A
#
# COMPACT_ATOMS: atom_id res chain seq x y z
N MET A 1 -3.71 -4.63 25.21
CA MET A 1 -2.51 -5.06 24.46
C MET A 1 -2.14 -3.97 23.46
N ALA A 2 -1.15 -3.13 23.78
CA ALA A 2 -0.69 -2.07 22.88
C ALA A 2 0.11 -2.68 21.72
N LYS A 3 -0.34 -2.45 20.49
CA LYS A 3 0.33 -2.94 19.28
C LYS A 3 1.54 -2.04 19.02
N ASN A 4 2.76 -2.56 19.22
CA ASN A 4 4.01 -1.87 18.84
C ASN A 4 3.93 -1.45 17.36
N ARG A 5 3.65 -0.16 17.11
CA ARG A 5 3.54 0.47 15.78
C ARG A 5 4.79 1.30 15.43
N SER A 6 5.96 0.93 15.93
CA SER A 6 7.16 1.76 15.78
C SER A 6 8.43 0.92 15.74
N ASP A 7 8.72 0.37 14.56
CA ASP A 7 10.12 0.11 14.16
C ASP A 7 10.33 0.13 12.63
N ALA A 8 9.38 0.72 11.90
CA ALA A 8 9.61 1.12 10.52
C ALA A 8 10.02 2.60 10.59
N GLY A 9 11.28 2.91 10.32
CA GLY A 9 11.77 4.30 10.21
C GLY A 9 10.83 5.15 9.34
N PRO A 10 10.86 6.50 9.47
CA PRO A 10 9.80 7.38 8.98
C PRO A 10 9.38 7.05 7.54
N MET A 11 8.22 6.39 7.42
CA MET A 11 7.69 5.97 6.13
C MET A 11 7.24 7.23 5.39
N THR A 12 7.95 7.58 4.31
CA THR A 12 7.58 8.75 3.52
C THR A 12 6.23 8.55 2.86
N ALA A 13 5.48 9.64 2.67
CA ALA A 13 4.20 9.63 1.97
C ALA A 13 4.28 8.93 0.61
N ARG A 14 5.34 9.21 -0.16
CA ARG A 14 5.61 8.57 -1.46
C ARG A 14 5.77 7.05 -1.35
N ARG A 15 6.47 6.56 -0.31
CA ARG A 15 6.65 5.12 -0.12
C ARG A 15 5.34 4.45 0.30
N SER A 16 4.59 5.05 1.22
CA SER A 16 3.29 4.52 1.64
C SER A 16 2.31 4.39 0.46
N ALA A 17 2.24 5.41 -0.40
CA ALA A 17 1.34 5.40 -1.55
C ALA A 17 1.76 4.37 -2.60
N ARG A 18 3.06 4.20 -2.82
CA ARG A 18 3.57 3.18 -3.74
C ARG A 18 3.27 1.76 -3.25
N LEU A 19 3.38 1.49 -1.95
CA LEU A 19 2.98 0.20 -1.37
C LEU A 19 1.48 -0.04 -1.56
N TYR A 20 0.64 0.98 -1.37
CA TYR A 20 -0.79 0.88 -1.65
C TYR A 20 -1.07 0.56 -3.12
N GLN A 21 -0.39 1.24 -4.05
CA GLN A 21 -0.49 0.96 -5.49
C GLN A 21 -0.04 -0.46 -5.84
N LEU A 22 1.04 -0.95 -5.23
CA LEU A 22 1.48 -2.34 -5.41
C LEU A 22 0.37 -3.32 -4.98
N LEU A 23 -0.21 -3.16 -3.79
CA LEU A 23 -1.30 -4.02 -3.32
C LEU A 23 -2.54 -3.92 -4.22
N LEU A 24 -2.85 -2.74 -4.75
CA LEU A 24 -3.96 -2.52 -5.69
C LEU A 24 -3.72 -3.20 -7.04
N LEU A 25 -2.47 -3.32 -7.50
CA LEU A 25 -2.14 -4.08 -8.72
C LEU A 25 -2.25 -5.58 -8.47
N LEU A 26 -1.75 -6.06 -7.33
CA LEU A 26 -1.80 -7.48 -6.96
C LEU A 26 -3.22 -7.95 -6.63
N SER A 27 -4.13 -7.07 -6.20
CA SER A 27 -5.53 -7.41 -5.97
C SER A 27 -6.32 -7.67 -7.26
N LYS A 28 -5.80 -7.23 -8.41
CA LYS A 28 -6.41 -7.48 -9.74
C LYS A 28 -6.05 -8.84 -10.32
N GLY A 29 -5.14 -9.58 -9.67
CA GLY A 29 -4.67 -10.89 -10.12
C GLY A 29 -3.14 -10.99 -10.15
N PRO A 30 -2.59 -12.15 -10.57
CA PRO A 30 -1.15 -12.36 -10.66
C PRO A 30 -0.47 -11.37 -11.61
N GLN A 31 0.66 -10.79 -11.20
CA GLN A 31 1.41 -9.78 -11.98
C GLN A 31 2.88 -10.15 -12.13
N THR A 32 3.44 -9.96 -13.32
CA THR A 32 4.89 -10.12 -13.54
C THR A 32 5.67 -8.99 -12.87
N ARG A 33 6.94 -9.27 -12.57
CA ARG A 33 7.87 -8.26 -12.03
C ARG A 33 8.00 -7.08 -12.99
N GLU A 34 8.18 -7.35 -14.28
CA GLU A 34 8.40 -6.36 -15.33
C GLU A 34 7.21 -5.41 -15.45
N PHE A 35 5.99 -5.96 -15.36
CA PHE A 35 4.77 -5.15 -15.33
C PHE A 35 4.72 -4.24 -14.10
N LEU A 36 5.01 -4.78 -12.91
CA LEU A 36 4.99 -4.03 -11.65
C LEU A 36 6.03 -2.90 -11.65
N LEU A 37 7.27 -3.17 -12.06
CA LEU A 37 8.33 -2.16 -12.15
C LEU A 37 7.94 -1.01 -13.09
N ARG A 38 7.38 -1.34 -14.26
CA ARG A 38 6.93 -0.35 -15.24
C ARG A 38 5.77 0.49 -14.72
N LYS A 39 4.77 -0.14 -14.09
CA LYS A 39 3.58 0.57 -13.55
C LYS A 39 3.91 1.43 -12.35
N LEU A 40 4.80 0.98 -11.48
CA LEU A 40 5.23 1.72 -10.28
C LEU A 40 6.38 2.69 -10.55
N ARG A 41 6.87 2.77 -11.80
CA ARG A 41 8.00 3.62 -12.24
C ARG A 41 9.20 3.52 -11.31
N MET A 42 9.60 2.30 -10.99
CA MET A 42 10.65 2.06 -9.99
C MET A 42 11.72 1.09 -10.45
N LEU A 43 12.91 1.24 -9.88
CA LEU A 43 14.03 0.33 -10.13
C LEU A 43 13.90 -0.98 -9.33
N PRO A 44 14.51 -2.08 -9.79
CA PRO A 44 14.43 -3.39 -9.13
C PRO A 44 14.81 -3.37 -7.65
N ARG A 45 15.87 -2.65 -7.26
CA ARG A 45 16.30 -2.55 -5.85
C ARG A 45 15.22 -1.93 -4.95
N GLY A 46 14.55 -0.89 -5.44
CA GLY A 46 13.43 -0.27 -4.72
C GLY A 46 12.26 -1.23 -4.57
N PHE A 47 11.96 -2.00 -5.62
CA PHE A 47 10.86 -2.96 -5.62
C PHE A 47 11.07 -4.05 -4.57
N TYR A 48 12.26 -4.64 -4.51
CA TYR A 48 12.56 -5.66 -3.49
C TYR A 48 12.54 -5.09 -2.06
N ARG A 49 12.96 -3.82 -1.86
CA ARG A 49 12.82 -3.16 -0.55
C ARG A 49 11.35 -2.97 -0.15
N ASP A 50 10.48 -2.65 -1.11
CA ASP A 50 9.05 -2.53 -0.84
C ASP A 50 8.41 -3.90 -0.56
N LEU A 51 8.80 -4.96 -1.29
CA LEU A 51 8.38 -6.33 -0.96
C LEU A 51 8.84 -6.76 0.43
N GLN A 52 10.08 -6.42 0.83
CA GLN A 52 10.57 -6.68 2.17
C GLN A 52 9.74 -5.94 3.24
N THR A 53 9.37 -4.69 2.98
CA THR A 53 8.48 -3.94 3.87
C THR A 53 7.10 -4.58 3.98
N LEU A 54 6.51 -5.06 2.87
CA LEU A 54 5.24 -5.80 2.93
C LEU A 54 5.36 -7.06 3.81
N ARG A 55 6.48 -7.79 3.72
CA ARG A 55 6.75 -8.94 4.60
C ARG A 55 6.86 -8.54 6.08
N GLN A 56 7.57 -7.45 6.38
CA GLN A 56 7.69 -6.92 7.76
C GLN A 56 6.33 -6.50 8.33
N LEU A 57 5.46 -5.94 7.48
CA LEU A 57 4.08 -5.60 7.83
C LEU A 57 3.15 -6.82 7.86
N ARG A 58 3.68 -8.04 7.64
CA ARG A 58 2.95 -9.31 7.61
C ARG A 58 1.81 -9.31 6.60
N VAL A 59 2.04 -8.69 5.43
CA VAL A 59 1.13 -8.76 4.28
C VAL A 59 1.39 -10.04 3.49
N GLY A 60 0.33 -10.79 3.23
CA GLY A 60 0.35 -12.07 2.54
C GLY A 60 0.47 -11.93 1.02
N PHE A 61 1.61 -12.30 0.46
CA PHE A 61 1.81 -12.42 -0.97
C PHE A 61 2.80 -13.54 -1.30
N VAL A 62 2.74 -14.07 -2.52
CA VAL A 62 3.63 -15.13 -3.01
C VAL A 62 4.12 -14.80 -4.41
N LEU A 63 5.31 -15.32 -4.76
CA LEU A 63 5.80 -15.42 -6.13
C LEU A 63 5.59 -16.87 -6.59
N ALA A 64 4.71 -17.09 -7.56
CA ALA A 64 4.44 -18.40 -8.15
C ALA A 64 4.43 -18.24 -9.67
N ASP A 65 5.08 -19.15 -10.40
CA ASP A 65 5.17 -19.12 -11.87
C ASP A 65 5.64 -17.77 -12.42
N HIS A 66 6.63 -17.14 -11.76
CA HIS A 66 7.15 -15.79 -12.05
C HIS A 66 6.15 -14.63 -11.87
N HIS A 67 4.97 -14.89 -11.29
CA HIS A 67 3.95 -13.90 -10.99
C HIS A 67 3.80 -13.67 -9.48
N TYR A 68 3.72 -12.40 -9.09
CA TYR A 68 3.35 -11.99 -7.74
C TYR A 68 1.83 -11.97 -7.62
N ARG A 69 1.30 -12.51 -6.52
CA ARG A 69 -0.13 -12.42 -6.18
C ARG A 69 -0.33 -12.25 -4.68
N LEU A 70 -1.43 -11.60 -4.28
CA LEU A 70 -1.88 -11.62 -2.89
C LEU A 70 -2.37 -13.01 -2.51
N THR A 71 -2.06 -13.43 -1.29
CA THR A 71 -2.59 -14.66 -0.68
C THR A 71 -3.67 -14.38 0.35
N GLU A 72 -4.03 -13.11 0.51
CA GLU A 72 -5.08 -12.63 1.40
C GLU A 72 -5.94 -11.57 0.68
N ARG A 73 -7.05 -11.18 1.31
CA ARG A 73 -7.93 -10.13 0.78
C ARG A 73 -7.23 -8.78 0.78
N PHE A 74 -7.54 -7.97 -0.23
CA PHE A 74 -7.00 -6.62 -0.37
C PHE A 74 -7.26 -5.77 0.88
N GLU A 75 -8.49 -5.83 1.44
CA GLU A 75 -8.86 -5.08 2.63
C GLU A 75 -7.99 -5.43 3.84
N THR A 76 -7.67 -6.71 4.00
CA THR A 76 -6.81 -7.22 5.08
C THR A 76 -5.37 -6.71 4.91
N ALA A 77 -4.85 -6.72 3.68
CA ALA A 77 -3.51 -6.23 3.37
C ALA A 77 -3.37 -4.73 3.66
N ILE A 78 -4.30 -3.89 3.19
CA ILE A 78 -4.24 -2.43 3.37
C ILE A 78 -4.46 -1.98 4.82
N ALA A 79 -5.13 -2.79 5.65
CA ALA A 79 -5.28 -2.51 7.09
C ALA A 79 -3.96 -2.59 7.86
N ARG A 80 -2.93 -3.25 7.30
CA ARG A 80 -1.57 -3.30 7.87
C ARG A 80 -0.65 -2.23 7.29
N LEU A 81 -1.09 -1.53 6.25
CA LEU A 81 -0.25 -0.58 5.54
C LEU A 81 -0.34 0.82 6.18
N PRO A 82 0.80 1.44 6.55
CA PRO A 82 0.80 2.78 7.15
C PRO A 82 0.31 3.82 6.14
N PHE A 83 -0.47 4.79 6.63
CA PHE A 83 -0.86 5.98 5.89
C PHE A 83 0.05 7.16 6.30
N PRO A 84 0.25 8.20 5.48
CA PRO A 84 1.00 9.40 5.87
C PRO A 84 0.18 10.34 6.77
N ASP A 85 -0.39 9.73 7.79
CA ASP A 85 -0.95 10.27 9.02
C ASP A 85 -0.74 9.13 10.04
N PRO A 86 0.05 9.33 11.12
CA PRO A 86 0.41 8.25 12.03
C PRO A 86 -0.79 7.65 12.78
N LEU A 87 -1.92 8.36 12.81
CA LEU A 87 -3.14 7.89 13.46
C LEU A 87 -3.96 6.96 12.57
N LEU A 88 -3.64 6.86 11.28
CA LEU A 88 -4.41 6.11 10.29
C LEU A 88 -3.57 5.05 9.57
N ASN A 89 -4.25 3.97 9.18
CA ASN A 89 -3.81 3.08 8.11
C ASN A 89 -4.60 3.32 6.81
N TRP A 90 -4.18 2.69 5.71
CA TRP A 90 -4.87 2.87 4.41
C TRP A 90 -6.32 2.40 4.41
N HIS A 91 -6.65 1.34 5.16
CA HIS A 91 -8.03 0.89 5.29
C HIS A 91 -8.91 1.95 5.95
N GLU A 92 -8.48 2.50 7.08
CA GLU A 92 -9.19 3.55 7.83
C GLU A 92 -9.34 4.82 6.99
N ALA A 93 -8.26 5.26 6.33
CA ALA A 93 -8.30 6.43 5.44
C ALA A 93 -9.32 6.26 4.30
N LEU A 94 -9.37 5.06 3.69
CA LEU A 94 -10.34 4.75 2.65
C LEU A 94 -11.76 4.70 3.19
N GLN A 95 -11.99 4.14 4.37
CA GLN A 95 -13.30 4.14 5.03
C GLN A 95 -13.78 5.57 5.30
N LEU A 96 -12.93 6.43 5.86
CA LEU A 96 -13.23 7.84 6.12
C LEU A 96 -13.58 8.60 4.83
N SER A 97 -12.94 8.24 3.71
CA SER A 97 -13.20 8.88 2.41
C SER A 97 -14.59 8.57 1.81
N ARG A 98 -15.29 7.53 2.29
CA ARG A 98 -16.59 7.08 1.75
C ARG A 98 -17.79 7.87 2.28
N GLY A 99 -17.63 8.65 3.35
CA GLY A 99 -18.72 9.42 3.95
C GLY A 99 -19.22 10.58 3.08
N ARG A 100 -20.29 11.23 3.53
CA ARG A 100 -20.81 12.47 2.94
C ARG A 100 -20.35 13.66 3.79
N GLY A 101 -20.03 14.79 3.14
CA GLY A 101 -19.64 16.04 3.81
C GLY A 101 -18.19 16.48 3.56
N PRO A 102 -17.74 17.58 4.19
CA PRO A 102 -16.45 18.21 3.89
C PRO A 102 -15.23 17.36 4.25
N ALA A 103 -15.23 16.69 5.41
CA ALA A 103 -14.10 15.90 5.89
C ALA A 103 -13.82 14.67 5.00
N PRO A 104 -14.80 13.82 4.66
CA PRO A 104 -14.62 12.74 3.68
C PRO A 104 -14.12 13.23 2.31
N LYS A 105 -14.63 14.38 1.82
CA LYS A 105 -14.16 15.00 0.56
C LYS A 105 -12.67 15.36 0.63
N LYS A 106 -12.22 15.99 1.72
CA LYS A 106 -10.80 16.31 1.95
C LYS A 106 -9.94 15.05 2.01
N MET A 107 -10.39 14.00 2.69
CA MET A 107 -9.67 12.72 2.75
C MET A 107 -9.54 12.06 1.37
N LYS A 108 -10.61 12.08 0.57
CA LYS A 108 -10.60 11.56 -0.80
C LYS A 108 -9.58 12.31 -1.67
N GLU A 109 -9.54 13.63 -1.58
CA GLU A 109 -8.58 14.45 -2.30
C GLU A 109 -7.14 14.17 -1.83
N ARG A 110 -6.92 14.01 -0.52
CA ARG A 110 -5.61 13.63 0.02
C ARG A 110 -5.15 12.27 -0.52
N ILE A 111 -6.02 11.26 -0.54
CA ILE A 111 -5.73 9.95 -1.12
C ILE A 111 -5.40 10.09 -2.61
N ARG A 112 -6.15 10.91 -3.35
CA ARG A 112 -5.90 11.17 -4.78
C ARG A 112 -4.52 11.78 -4.99
N GLN A 113 -4.14 12.79 -4.21
CA GLN A 113 -2.84 13.45 -4.29
C GLN A 113 -1.68 12.48 -3.98
N LEU A 114 -1.85 11.64 -2.96
CA LEU A 114 -0.84 10.64 -2.59
C LEU A 114 -0.66 9.58 -3.67
N THR A 115 -1.75 9.17 -4.32
CA THR A 115 -1.77 8.08 -5.31
C THR A 115 -1.59 8.56 -6.74
N ALA A 116 -1.61 9.87 -6.99
CA ALA A 116 -1.25 10.45 -8.27
C ALA A 116 0.22 10.13 -8.55
N LEU A 117 0.47 9.23 -9.50
CA LEU A 117 1.81 8.82 -9.91
C LEU A 117 2.59 10.05 -10.41
N HIS A 118 3.61 10.47 -9.65
CA HIS A 118 4.68 11.34 -10.12
C HIS A 118 5.77 10.46 -10.75
#